data_AF-A0AAW0MGC4-F1
#
_entry.id   AF-A0AAW0MGC4-F1
#
_cell.length_a   1.000
_cell.length_b   1.000
_cell.length_c   1.000
_cell.angle_alpha   90.00
_cell.angle_beta   90.00
_cell.angle_gamma   90.00
#
_symmetry.space_group_name_H-M   'P 1'
#
loop_
_entity.id
_entity.type
_entity.pdbx_description
1 polymer ?
#
loop_
_entity_poly.entity_id
_entity_poly.type
_entity_poly.pdbx_seq_one_letter_code
_entity_poly.pdbx_strand_id
1 'polypeptide(L)'
;MRCFIRQTCYVTYWTPFTFHHYAISHDPRTFPAPFEFRPERWIRDGRTLPHPFGSIPFGFGVRGCVGRRIAELEMYIALFQLVRLFEIRPEASVGEVKSLNRTVLMVQTENSTCTLYRRH
;
A
#
# COMPACT_ATOMS: atom_id res chain seq x y z
N MET A 1 -7.00 14.17 12.41
CA MET A 1 -5.95 14.68 13.33
C MET A 1 -4.97 15.52 12.52
N ARG A 2 -5.03 16.85 12.67
CA ARG A 2 -4.17 17.79 11.93
C ARG A 2 -2.82 17.92 12.64
N CYS A 3 -1.80 17.20 12.20
CA CYS A 3 -0.42 17.61 12.45
C CYS A 3 0.05 18.37 11.20
N PHE A 4 -0.20 19.68 11.18
CA PHE A 4 0.43 20.59 10.24
C PHE A 4 1.74 21.03 10.91
N ILE A 5 2.88 20.51 10.45
CA ILE A 5 4.19 20.98 10.89
C ILE A 5 4.43 22.35 10.23
N ARG A 6 3.77 23.38 10.76
CA ARG A 6 4.02 24.81 10.47
C ARG A 6 4.58 25.53 11.70
N GLN A 7 4.91 24.80 12.75
CA GLN A 7 5.56 25.30 13.95
C GLN A 7 6.96 24.69 14.05
N THR A 8 7.96 25.53 14.31
CA THR A 8 9.31 25.09 14.65
C THR A 8 9.25 24.33 15.97
N CYS A 9 9.24 23.00 15.91
CA CYS A 9 9.38 22.15 17.09
C CYS A 9 10.86 21.94 17.39
N TYR A 10 11.30 22.36 18.57
CA TYR A 10 12.61 21.98 19.10
C TYR A 10 12.52 20.54 19.59
N VAL A 11 13.17 19.62 18.88
CA VAL A 11 13.23 18.22 19.27
C VAL A 11 14.53 17.98 20.03
N THR A 12 14.43 17.45 21.24
CA THR A 12 15.58 17.16 22.10
C THR A 12 16.34 15.92 21.61
N TYR A 13 17.61 15.84 22.01
CA TYR A 13 18.43 14.65 21.82
C TYR A 13 17.73 13.43 22.44
N TRP A 14 17.75 12.29 21.73
CA TRP A 14 17.06 11.02 22.06
C TRP A 14 15.55 10.91 21.84
N THR A 15 14.88 11.90 21.22
CA THR A 15 13.46 11.73 20.88
C THR A 15 13.29 10.75 19.70
N PRO A 16 12.57 9.62 19.87
CA PRO A 16 12.30 8.71 18.77
C PRO A 16 11.28 9.33 17.80
N PHE A 17 11.60 9.32 16.50
CA PHE A 17 10.66 9.69 15.44
C PHE A 17 10.03 8.44 14.84
N THR A 18 8.69 8.40 14.84
CA THR A 18 7.93 7.32 14.23
C THR A 18 7.21 7.81 12.97
N PHE A 19 7.43 7.12 11.85
CA PHE A 19 6.68 7.37 10.63
C PHE A 19 5.40 6.54 10.63
N HIS A 20 4.26 7.23 10.72
CA HIS A 20 2.95 6.58 10.64
C HIS A 20 2.53 6.42 9.18
N HIS A 21 3.12 5.44 8.50
CA HIS A 21 2.86 5.18 7.08
C HIS A 21 1.36 5.08 6.77
N TYR A 22 0.61 4.32 7.57
CA TYR A 22 -0.83 4.16 7.40
C TYR A 22 -1.59 5.49 7.42
N ALA A 23 -1.25 6.40 8.34
CA ALA A 23 -1.93 7.69 8.45
C ALA A 23 -1.62 8.60 7.26
N ILE A 24 -0.38 8.56 6.77
CA ILE A 24 0.06 9.37 5.62
C ILE A 24 -0.56 8.84 4.32
N SER A 25 -0.57 7.52 4.12
CA SER A 25 -1.13 6.89 2.93
C SER A 25 -2.66 7.01 2.86
N HIS A 26 -3.34 7.25 3.99
CA HIS A 26 -4.78 7.47 4.06
C HIS A 26 -5.17 8.94 4.24
N ASP A 27 -4.23 9.89 4.11
CA ASP A 27 -4.54 11.32 4.20
C ASP A 27 -5.29 11.78 2.94
N PRO A 28 -6.56 12.20 3.03
CA PRO A 28 -7.34 12.63 1.86
C PRO A 28 -6.75 13.87 1.15
N ARG A 29 -5.87 14.62 1.84
CA ARG A 29 -5.15 15.76 1.23
C ARG A 29 -4.10 15.33 0.23
N THR A 30 -3.52 14.14 0.43
CA THR A 30 -2.49 13.56 -0.45
C THR A 30 -3.11 12.54 -1.41
N PHE A 31 -4.08 11.75 -0.93
CA PHE A 31 -4.75 10.70 -1.67
C PHE A 31 -6.26 10.91 -1.63
N PRO A 32 -6.86 11.56 -2.65
CA PRO A 32 -8.32 11.60 -2.79
C PRO A 32 -8.88 10.18 -2.84
N ALA A 33 -9.98 9.96 -2.11
CA ALA A 33 -10.57 8.64 -1.87
C ALA A 33 -9.52 7.59 -1.40
N PRO A 34 -8.93 7.76 -0.19
CA PRO A 34 -7.79 6.96 0.25
C PRO A 34 -8.11 5.50 0.53
N PHE A 35 -9.37 5.18 0.81
CA PHE A 35 -9.83 3.81 1.08
C PHE A 35 -10.25 3.06 -0.18
N GLU A 36 -10.33 3.73 -1.33
CA GLU A 36 -10.66 3.10 -2.60
C GLU A 36 -9.40 2.57 -3.29
N PHE A 37 -9.47 1.33 -3.79
CA PHE A 37 -8.41 0.75 -4.60
C PHE A 37 -8.39 1.39 -5.99
N ARG A 38 -7.47 2.34 -6.19
CA ARG A 38 -7.33 3.12 -7.44
C ARG A 38 -5.92 3.03 -7.99
N PRO A 39 -5.59 2.00 -8.80
CA PRO A 39 -4.24 1.82 -9.34
C PRO A 39 -3.81 2.93 -10.30
N GLU A 40 -4.76 3.65 -10.91
CA GLU A 40 -4.53 4.71 -11.88
C GLU A 40 -3.71 5.88 -11.30
N ARG A 41 -3.73 6.06 -9.97
CA ARG A 41 -2.97 7.13 -9.30
C ARG A 41 -1.45 7.00 -9.46
N TRP A 42 -0.97 5.82 -9.83
CA TRP A 42 0.46 5.52 -9.98
C TRP A 42 0.93 5.51 -11.44
N ILE A 43 0.00 5.68 -12.39
CA ILE A 43 0.29 5.67 -13.82
C ILE A 43 0.91 7.02 -14.21
N ARG A 44 2.00 6.97 -14.98
CA ARG A 44 2.72 8.15 -15.48
C ARG A 44 2.20 8.55 -16.85
N ASP A 45 0.96 9.02 -16.91
CA ASP A 45 0.24 9.42 -18.14
C ASP A 45 0.08 10.95 -18.27
N GLY A 46 0.88 11.73 -17.55
CA GLY A 46 0.78 13.19 -17.50
C GLY A 46 -0.07 13.73 -16.34
N ARG A 47 -0.69 12.85 -15.54
CA ARG A 47 -1.36 13.23 -14.28
C ARG A 47 -0.36 13.59 -13.18
N THR A 48 -0.81 14.42 -12.24
CA THR A 48 -0.04 14.75 -11.03
C THR A 48 0.09 13.52 -10.16
N LEU A 49 1.32 13.03 -10.00
CA LEU A 49 1.62 11.93 -9.10
C LEU A 49 1.46 12.37 -7.63
N PRO A 50 1.05 11.46 -6.73
CA PRO A 50 1.07 11.71 -5.30
C PRO A 50 2.46 12.11 -4.82
N HIS A 51 2.51 12.86 -3.72
CA HIS A 51 3.77 13.28 -3.11
C HIS A 51 4.69 12.06 -2.85
N PRO A 52 6.02 12.13 -3.12
CA PRO A 52 6.92 10.98 -2.99
C PRO A 52 6.95 10.35 -1.60
N PHE A 53 6.71 11.14 -0.55
CA PHE A 53 6.61 10.68 0.83
C PHE A 53 5.18 10.33 1.27
N GLY A 54 4.21 10.37 0.36
CA GLY A 54 2.82 9.99 0.62
C GLY A 54 2.64 8.49 0.83
N SER A 55 3.47 7.67 0.19
CA SER A 55 3.46 6.22 0.36
C SER A 55 4.89 5.69 0.32
N ILE A 56 5.33 5.10 1.42
CA ILE A 56 6.67 4.55 1.62
C ILE A 56 6.56 3.15 2.28
N PRO A 57 5.91 2.18 1.62
CA PRO A 57 5.64 0.86 2.20
C PRO A 57 6.91 0.06 2.51
N PHE A 58 8.01 0.36 1.81
CA PHE A 58 9.33 -0.23 2.03
C PHE A 58 10.29 0.70 2.78
N GLY A 59 9.78 1.77 3.39
CA GLY A 59 10.61 2.81 4.00
C GLY A 59 11.39 3.64 2.97
N PHE A 60 12.28 4.50 3.47
CA PHE A 60 13.07 5.42 2.66
C PHE A 60 14.50 5.57 3.21
N GLY A 61 15.45 5.88 2.33
CA GLY A 61 16.85 6.09 2.68
C GLY A 61 17.62 4.82 3.01
N VAL A 62 18.74 4.98 3.73
CA VAL A 62 19.69 3.89 4.06
C VAL A 62 19.12 2.79 4.96
N ARG A 63 18.01 3.06 5.64
CA ARG A 63 17.29 2.08 6.48
C ARG A 63 15.99 1.57 5.85
N GLY A 64 15.79 1.83 4.55
CA GLY A 64 14.71 1.20 3.80
C GLY A 64 14.85 -0.32 3.75
N CYS A 65 13.77 -1.01 3.40
CA CYS A 65 13.76 -2.46 3.27
C CYS A 65 14.81 -2.92 2.26
N VAL A 66 15.79 -3.70 2.72
CA VAL A 66 16.85 -4.28 1.88
C VAL A 66 16.26 -5.19 0.79
N GLY A 67 15.14 -5.86 1.10
CA GLY A 67 14.44 -6.76 0.19
C GLY A 67 13.51 -6.08 -0.81
N ARG A 68 13.43 -4.73 -0.84
CA ARG A 68 12.46 -4.01 -1.68
C ARG A 68 12.46 -4.47 -3.14
N ARG A 69 13.65 -4.56 -3.75
CA ARG A 69 13.77 -4.93 -5.17
C ARG A 69 13.32 -6.38 -5.42
N ILE A 70 13.64 -7.27 -4.49
CA ILE A 70 13.26 -8.69 -4.59
C ILE A 70 11.74 -8.81 -4.46
N ALA A 71 11.15 -8.18 -3.42
CA ALA A 71 9.72 -8.19 -3.21
C ALA A 71 8.95 -7.59 -4.40
N GLU A 72 9.40 -6.46 -4.95
CA GLU A 72 8.81 -5.85 -6.14
C GLU A 72 8.83 -6.82 -7.34
N LEU A 73 9.98 -7.44 -7.61
CA LEU A 73 10.12 -8.41 -8.72
C LEU A 73 9.24 -9.64 -8.53
N GLU A 74 9.23 -10.23 -7.32
CA GLU A 74 8.40 -11.40 -7.01
C GLU A 74 6.91 -11.08 -7.17
N MET A 75 6.46 -9.92 -6.68
CA MET A 75 5.08 -9.48 -6.86
C MET A 75 4.72 -9.28 -8.33
N TYR A 76 5.60 -8.68 -9.14
CA TYR A 76 5.34 -8.50 -10.58
C TYR A 76 5.26 -9.84 -11.31
N ILE A 77 6.18 -10.77 -11.04
CA ILE A 77 6.19 -12.09 -11.66
C ILE A 77 4.96 -12.88 -11.25
N ALA A 78 4.62 -12.89 -9.96
CA ALA A 78 3.43 -13.57 -9.45
C ALA A 78 2.15 -13.01 -10.09
N LEU A 79 1.99 -11.68 -10.11
CA LEU A 79 0.82 -11.03 -10.71
C LEU A 79 0.73 -11.33 -12.21
N PHE A 80 1.85 -11.26 -12.93
CA PHE A 80 1.90 -11.58 -14.35
C PHE A 80 1.48 -13.03 -14.63
N GLN A 81 2.00 -13.99 -13.88
CA GLN A 81 1.63 -15.40 -14.02
C GLN A 81 0.15 -15.63 -13.68
N LEU A 82 -0.35 -15.00 -12.61
CA LEU A 82 -1.74 -15.10 -12.21
C LEU A 82 -2.68 -14.60 -13.31
N VAL A 83 -2.45 -13.39 -13.84
CA VAL A 83 -3.30 -12.80 -14.89
C VAL A 83 -3.17 -13.55 -16.23
N ARG A 84 -2.00 -14.11 -16.53
CA ARG A 84 -1.76 -14.85 -17.77
C ARG A 84 -2.40 -16.24 -17.76
N LEU A 85 -2.24 -16.97 -16.66
CA LEU A 85 -2.61 -18.39 -16.58
C LEU A 85 -3.99 -18.61 -15.97
N PHE A 86 -4.54 -17.63 -15.24
CA PHE A 86 -5.78 -17.80 -14.51
C PHE A 86 -6.75 -16.64 -14.76
N GLU A 87 -8.03 -16.97 -14.74
CA GLU A 87 -9.12 -16.04 -14.53
C GLU A 87 -9.52 -16.10 -13.06
N ILE A 88 -9.36 -14.97 -12.37
CA ILE A 88 -9.64 -14.85 -10.93
C ILE A 88 -11.05 -14.32 -10.76
N ARG A 89 -11.91 -15.07 -10.07
CA ARG A 89 -13.25 -14.60 -9.71
C ARG A 89 -13.41 -14.58 -8.19
N PRO A 90 -13.90 -13.47 -7.61
CA PRO A 90 -14.26 -13.45 -6.20
C PRO A 90 -15.43 -14.41 -5.96
N GLU A 91 -15.42 -15.10 -4.83
CA GLU A 91 -16.54 -15.95 -4.45
C GLU A 91 -17.72 -15.07 -4.02
N ALA A 92 -18.93 -15.37 -4.50
CA ALA A 92 -20.10 -14.50 -4.29
C ALA A 92 -20.52 -14.35 -2.83
N SER A 93 -20.10 -15.27 -1.95
CA SER A 93 -20.34 -15.24 -0.50
C SER A 93 -19.36 -14.31 0.24
N VAL A 94 -18.26 -13.92 -0.41
CA VAL A 94 -17.25 -13.05 0.17
C VAL A 94 -17.71 -11.60 0.01
N GLY A 95 -18.04 -10.98 1.15
CA GLY A 95 -18.34 -9.54 1.21
C GLY A 95 -17.11 -8.65 0.93
N GLU A 96 -17.22 -7.37 1.26
CA GLU A 96 -16.11 -6.43 1.07
C GLU A 96 -14.87 -6.82 1.91
N VAL A 97 -13.73 -7.00 1.24
CA VAL A 97 -12.45 -7.31 1.86
C VAL A 97 -11.97 -6.07 2.63
N LYS A 98 -11.74 -6.20 3.94
CA LYS A 98 -11.36 -5.08 4.79
C LYS A 98 -9.86 -5.04 4.97
N SER A 99 -9.24 -3.90 4.68
CA SER A 99 -7.83 -3.69 4.98
C SER A 99 -7.59 -3.79 6.50
N LEU A 100 -6.83 -4.80 6.92
CA LEU A 100 -6.39 -4.94 8.31
C LEU A 100 -5.11 -4.11 8.51
N ASN A 101 -5.20 -3.05 9.30
CA ASN A 101 -4.03 -2.33 9.78
C ASN A 101 -3.56 -2.95 11.10
N ARG A 102 -2.47 -3.72 11.04
CA ARG A 102 -1.72 -4.16 12.21
C ARG A 102 -0.26 -3.77 12.04
N THR A 103 0.49 -3.74 13.14
CA THR A 103 1.94 -3.42 13.15
C THR A 103 2.74 -4.28 12.17
N VAL A 104 2.24 -5.49 11.87
CA VAL A 104 2.78 -6.39 10.84
C VAL A 104 1.70 -6.57 9.78
N LEU A 105 2.11 -6.54 8.51
CA LEU A 105 1.24 -6.91 7.39
C LEU A 105 0.76 -8.34 7.62
N MET A 106 -0.54 -8.51 7.76
CA MET A 106 -1.16 -9.81 7.96
C MET A 106 -2.20 -10.05 6.88
N VAL A 107 -2.23 -11.27 6.38
CA VAL A 107 -3.28 -11.71 5.47
C VAL A 107 -4.59 -11.76 6.26
N GLN A 108 -5.67 -11.24 5.68
CA GLN A 108 -7.01 -11.43 6.22
C GLN A 108 -7.40 -12.91 6.03
N THR A 109 -7.48 -13.65 7.14
CA THR A 109 -7.73 -15.10 7.13
C THR A 109 -9.20 -15.47 6.97
N GLU A 110 -10.12 -14.54 7.24
CA GLU A 110 -11.57 -14.75 7.18
C GLU A 110 -12.15 -14.00 5.97
N ASN A 111 -12.96 -14.67 5.15
CA ASN A 111 -13.66 -14.07 3.99
C ASN A 111 -12.73 -13.49 2.90
N SER A 112 -11.70 -14.24 2.50
CA SER A 112 -10.80 -13.85 1.40
C SER A 112 -10.68 -14.95 0.33
N THR A 113 -11.73 -15.77 0.14
CA THR A 113 -11.70 -16.86 -0.83
C THR A 113 -11.95 -16.33 -2.25
N CYS A 114 -11.15 -16.80 -3.20
CA CYS A 114 -11.36 -16.56 -4.62
C CYS A 114 -11.13 -17.86 -5.39
N THR A 115 -11.86 -18.03 -6.49
CA THR A 115 -11.72 -19.20 -7.35
C THR A 115 -10.83 -18.85 -8.54
N LEU A 116 -9.83 -19.70 -8.78
CA LEU A 116 -8.90 -19.58 -9.90
C LEU A 116 -9.30 -20.54 -11.01
N TYR A 117 -9.73 -20.02 -12.15
CA TYR A 117 -10.01 -20.83 -13.34
C TYR A 117 -8.79 -20.79 -14.26
N ARG A 118 -8.26 -21.94 -14.68
CA ARG A 118 -7.14 -21.96 -15.61
C ARG A 118 -7.59 -21.42 -16.97
N ARG A 119 -6.91 -20.40 -17.49
CA ARG A 119 -7.08 -19.91 -18.86
C ARG A 119 -6.43 -20.92 -19.83
N HIS A 120 -7.18 -21.28 -20.86
CA HIS A 120 -6.73 -22.13 -21.96
C HIS A 120 -5.80 -21.37 -22.90
#